data_AF-A0A4U5W5U9-F1
#
_entry.id   AF-A0A4U5W5U9-F1
#
_cell.length_a   1.000
_cell.length_b   1.000
_cell.length_c   1.000
_cell.angle_alpha   90.00
_cell.angle_beta   90.00
_cell.angle_gamma   90.00
#
_symmetry.space_group_name_H-M   'P 1'
#
loop_
_entity.id
_entity.type
_entity.pdbx_description
1 polymer ?
#
loop_
_entity_poly.entity_id
_entity_poly.type
_entity_poly.pdbx_seq_one_letter_code
_entity_poly.pdbx_strand_id
1 'polypeptide(L)'
;MTTALAPHRTPPPPVKVNGLEVIGVEFAETPLSTPAKPVHFKQIVKILLEDGSVVYGCAWAGCGFIGDTAIAVRPHLKAHKPDTEPGKKLDAPDLSTLTVSELLELAWSAQTLRLDLERTTRERERLAKSLTEWKQRAQTAQRRLSSIQKVLAPVT
;
A
#
# COMPACT_ATOMS: atom_id res chain seq x y z
N MET A 1 19.76 -19.15 -27.51
CA MET A 1 19.47 -18.82 -26.10
C MET A 1 17.97 -18.66 -25.99
N THR A 2 17.28 -19.65 -25.43
CA THR A 2 15.81 -19.74 -25.41
C THR A 2 15.32 -19.16 -24.09
N THR A 3 14.73 -17.97 -24.13
CA THR A 3 14.11 -17.34 -22.95
C THR A 3 12.86 -18.12 -22.57
N ALA A 4 12.89 -18.82 -21.45
CA ALA A 4 11.72 -19.47 -20.88
C ALA A 4 10.73 -18.40 -20.39
N LEU A 5 9.53 -18.39 -20.98
CA LEU A 5 8.41 -17.56 -20.56
C LEU A 5 7.97 -18.00 -19.15
N ALA A 6 7.94 -17.08 -18.20
CA ALA A 6 7.50 -17.38 -16.83
C ALA A 6 6.02 -17.86 -16.83
N PRO A 7 5.65 -18.80 -15.93
CA PRO A 7 4.28 -19.28 -15.84
C PRO A 7 3.35 -18.13 -15.43
N HIS A 8 2.32 -17.88 -16.24
CA HIS A 8 1.22 -17.00 -15.89
C HIS A 8 0.56 -17.52 -14.61
N ARG A 9 0.67 -16.77 -13.52
CA ARG A 9 -0.14 -17.02 -12.32
C ARG A 9 -1.60 -16.81 -12.70
N THR A 10 -2.42 -17.81 -12.44
CA THR A 10 -3.88 -17.68 -12.51
C THR A 10 -4.29 -16.53 -11.60
N PRO A 11 -5.04 -15.53 -12.09
CA PRO A 11 -5.56 -14.47 -11.22
C PRO A 11 -6.42 -15.11 -10.11
N PRO A 12 -6.37 -14.58 -8.88
CA PRO A 12 -7.25 -15.06 -7.82
C PRO A 12 -8.71 -14.93 -8.26
N PRO A 13 -9.59 -15.84 -7.80
CA PRO A 13 -11.00 -15.78 -8.14
C PRO A 13 -11.59 -14.42 -7.75
N PRO A 14 -12.52 -13.86 -8.55
CA PRO A 14 -13.13 -12.57 -8.26
C PRO A 14 -13.85 -12.63 -6.91
N VAL A 15 -13.59 -11.64 -6.07
CA VAL A 15 -14.25 -11.51 -4.76
C VAL A 15 -15.69 -11.08 -5.03
N LYS A 16 -16.65 -11.82 -4.46
CA LYS A 16 -18.08 -11.53 -4.59
C LYS A 16 -18.63 -10.99 -3.28
N VAL A 17 -19.44 -9.94 -3.38
CA VAL A 17 -20.17 -9.33 -2.27
C VAL A 17 -21.66 -9.37 -2.63
N ASN A 18 -22.47 -10.03 -1.81
CA ASN A 18 -23.91 -10.24 -2.08
C ASN A 18 -24.18 -10.89 -3.46
N GLY A 19 -23.27 -11.73 -3.94
CA GLY A 19 -23.37 -12.38 -5.24
C GLY A 19 -22.89 -11.54 -6.43
N LEU A 20 -22.60 -10.25 -6.22
CA LEU A 20 -22.10 -9.32 -7.23
C LEU A 20 -20.57 -9.27 -7.23
N GLU A 21 -19.97 -9.09 -8.40
CA GLU A 21 -18.53 -8.96 -8.52
C GLU A 21 -18.02 -7.59 -8.06
N VAL A 22 -16.89 -7.59 -7.36
CA VAL A 22 -16.22 -6.38 -6.91
C VAL A 22 -15.34 -5.83 -8.04
N ILE A 23 -15.68 -4.63 -8.53
CA ILE A 23 -14.93 -3.92 -9.57
C ILE A 23 -13.80 -3.08 -8.98
N GLY A 24 -14.00 -2.51 -7.80
CA GLY A 24 -13.03 -1.61 -7.19
C GLY A 24 -13.11 -1.59 -5.67
N VAL A 25 -11.95 -1.41 -5.04
CA VAL A 25 -11.85 -1.28 -3.58
C VAL A 25 -10.89 -0.13 -3.27
N GLU A 26 -11.41 0.88 -2.58
CA GLU A 26 -10.64 2.06 -2.14
C GLU A 26 -10.93 2.33 -0.67
N PHE A 27 -10.09 3.09 0.02
CA PHE A 27 -10.44 3.51 1.38
C PHE A 27 -11.57 4.53 1.34
N ALA A 28 -12.56 4.38 2.23
CA ALA A 28 -13.68 5.30 2.29
C ALA A 28 -13.21 6.68 2.75
N GLU A 29 -13.74 7.74 2.15
CA GLU A 29 -13.47 9.10 2.60
C GLU A 29 -14.15 9.40 3.95
N THR A 30 -13.48 10.19 4.77
CA THR A 30 -14.03 10.69 6.03
C THR A 30 -14.91 11.91 5.80
N PRO A 31 -15.84 12.22 6.72
CA PRO A 31 -16.60 13.47 6.68
C PRO A 31 -15.73 14.74 6.73
N LEU A 32 -14.45 14.61 7.11
CA LEU A 32 -13.48 15.71 7.16
C LEU A 32 -12.70 15.86 5.84
N SER A 33 -12.97 15.01 4.86
CA SER A 33 -12.39 15.09 3.52
C SER A 33 -12.83 16.39 2.84
N THR A 34 -11.88 17.08 2.21
CA THR A 34 -12.16 18.25 1.36
C THR A 34 -11.50 18.04 0.00
N PRO A 35 -11.98 18.68 -1.10
CA PRO A 35 -11.38 18.52 -2.42
C PRO A 35 -9.88 18.87 -2.45
N ALA A 36 -9.43 19.80 -1.61
CA ALA A 36 -8.03 20.19 -1.48
C ALA A 36 -7.22 19.24 -0.58
N LYS A 37 -7.87 18.45 0.28
CA LYS A 37 -7.24 17.55 1.25
C LYS A 37 -8.14 16.33 1.49
N PRO A 38 -8.01 15.28 0.67
CA PRO A 38 -8.78 14.07 0.88
C PRO A 38 -8.26 13.34 2.12
N VAL A 39 -9.18 13.01 3.03
CA VAL A 39 -8.86 12.28 4.27
C VAL A 39 -9.69 11.01 4.29
N HIS A 40 -9.03 9.86 4.31
CA HIS A 40 -9.66 8.55 4.24
C HIS A 40 -9.68 7.84 5.59
N PHE A 41 -10.68 6.99 5.82
CA PHE A 41 -10.71 6.05 6.94
C PHE A 41 -9.60 5.02 6.77
N LYS A 42 -8.89 4.70 7.86
CA LYS A 42 -7.82 3.69 7.83
C LYS A 42 -8.34 2.24 7.79
N GLN A 43 -9.58 2.02 8.19
CA GLN A 43 -10.13 0.69 8.50
C GLN A 43 -11.45 0.38 7.77
N ILE A 44 -11.92 1.31 6.93
CA ILE A 44 -13.18 1.18 6.18
C ILE A 44 -12.86 1.36 4.72
N VAL A 45 -13.25 0.39 3.90
CA VAL A 45 -13.12 0.44 2.45
C VAL A 45 -14.46 0.71 1.80
N LYS A 46 -14.45 1.48 0.72
CA LYS A 46 -15.53 1.65 -0.24
C LYS A 46 -15.34 0.59 -1.33
N ILE A 47 -16.39 -0.19 -1.58
CA ILE A 47 -16.40 -1.30 -2.53
C ILE A 47 -17.39 -0.92 -3.63
N LEU A 48 -16.91 -0.87 -4.87
CA LEU A 48 -17.72 -0.66 -6.06
C LEU A 48 -18.08 -2.02 -6.67
N LEU A 49 -19.37 -2.24 -6.87
CA LEU A 49 -19.92 -3.48 -7.42
C LEU A 49 -20.23 -3.34 -8.91
N GLU A 50 -20.47 -4.47 -9.57
CA GLU A 50 -20.71 -4.54 -11.02
C GLU A 50 -21.94 -3.79 -11.53
N ASP A 51 -22.98 -3.69 -10.70
CA ASP A 51 -24.19 -2.93 -10.97
C ASP A 51 -24.00 -1.41 -10.75
N GLY A 52 -22.79 -0.98 -10.39
CA GLY A 52 -22.45 0.40 -10.05
C GLY A 52 -22.85 0.80 -8.62
N SER A 53 -23.42 -0.12 -7.83
CA SER A 53 -23.73 0.15 -6.44
C SER A 53 -22.46 0.20 -5.58
N VAL A 54 -22.55 0.91 -4.46
CA VAL A 54 -21.44 1.09 -3.53
C VAL A 54 -21.83 0.54 -2.17
N VAL A 55 -20.98 -0.32 -1.63
CA VAL A 55 -21.07 -0.81 -0.26
C VAL A 55 -19.78 -0.51 0.49
N TYR A 56 -19.82 -0.58 1.81
CA TYR A 56 -18.68 -0.28 2.66
C TYR A 56 -18.26 -1.51 3.46
N GLY A 57 -16.99 -1.89 3.35
CA GLY A 57 -16.43 -3.06 4.01
C GLY A 57 -15.48 -2.71 5.15
N CYS A 58 -15.30 -3.66 6.07
CA CYS A 58 -14.18 -3.63 7.01
C CYS A 58 -12.88 -3.98 6.28
N ALA A 59 -11.80 -3.24 6.54
CA ALA A 59 -10.49 -3.50 5.93
C ALA A 59 -9.70 -4.63 6.59
N TRP A 60 -10.23 -5.25 7.66
CA TRP A 60 -9.54 -6.30 8.40
C TRP A 60 -9.51 -7.62 7.61
N ALA A 61 -8.35 -8.29 7.59
CA ALA A 61 -8.17 -9.53 6.87
C ALA A 61 -9.14 -10.62 7.38
N GLY A 62 -9.89 -11.25 6.47
CA GLY A 62 -10.90 -12.26 6.81
C GLY A 62 -12.19 -11.69 7.41
N CYS A 63 -12.27 -10.38 7.66
CA CYS A 63 -13.48 -9.74 8.13
C CYS A 63 -14.38 -9.35 6.95
N GLY A 64 -15.28 -10.26 6.57
CA GLY A 64 -16.27 -10.04 5.51
C GLY A 64 -17.44 -9.12 5.89
N PHE A 65 -17.31 -8.28 6.91
CA PHE A 65 -18.41 -7.40 7.34
C PHE A 65 -18.59 -6.25 6.35
N ILE A 66 -19.84 -6.04 5.93
CA ILE A 66 -20.26 -5.02 4.98
C ILE A 66 -21.44 -4.23 5.56
N GLY A 67 -21.53 -2.95 5.23
CA GLY A 67 -22.70 -2.12 5.49
C GLY A 67 -22.95 -1.11 4.37
N ASP A 68 -24.15 -0.55 4.35
CA ASP A 68 -24.59 0.36 3.28
C ASP A 68 -23.93 1.74 3.35
N THR A 69 -23.35 2.08 4.50
CA THR A 69 -22.63 3.35 4.72
C THR A 69 -21.36 3.12 5.53
N ALA A 70 -20.34 3.97 5.34
CA ALA A 70 -19.13 3.94 6.16
C ALA A 70 -19.44 4.09 7.67
N ILE A 71 -20.48 4.84 8.03
CA ILE A 71 -20.89 5.03 9.43
C ILE A 71 -21.44 3.73 10.02
N ALA A 72 -22.18 2.94 9.24
CA ALA A 72 -22.71 1.64 9.67
C ALA A 72 -21.61 0.61 9.97
N VAL A 73 -20.42 0.75 9.37
CA VAL A 73 -19.26 -0.11 9.64
C VAL A 73 -18.55 0.26 10.95
N ARG A 74 -18.65 1.51 11.43
CA ARG A 74 -17.92 1.97 12.61
C ARG A 74 -18.22 1.20 13.91
N PRO A 75 -19.48 0.87 14.25
CA PRO A 75 -19.77 0.04 15.42
C PRO A 75 -19.10 -1.33 15.35
N HIS A 76 -19.02 -1.92 14.16
CA HIS A 76 -18.38 -3.21 13.93
C HIS A 76 -16.87 -3.16 14.17
N LEU A 77 -16.19 -2.05 13.83
CA LEU A 77 -14.74 -1.90 14.08
C LEU A 77 -14.33 -2.07 15.55
N LYS A 78 -15.26 -1.89 16.50
CA LYS A 78 -14.99 -2.16 17.92
C LYS A 78 -14.67 -3.63 18.18
N ALA A 79 -15.22 -4.56 17.39
CA ALA A 79 -14.91 -5.99 17.49
C ALA A 79 -13.46 -6.31 17.10
N HIS A 80 -12.83 -5.42 16.34
CA HIS A 80 -11.42 -5.50 15.95
C HIS A 80 -10.52 -4.56 16.73
N LYS A 81 -11.02 -3.90 17.79
CA LYS A 81 -10.08 -3.34 18.74
C LYS A 81 -9.38 -4.54 19.38
N PRO A 82 -8.06 -4.74 19.16
CA PRO A 82 -7.35 -5.57 20.12
C PRO A 82 -7.60 -4.93 21.49
N ASP A 83 -7.89 -5.71 22.51
CA ASP A 83 -7.89 -5.25 23.90
C ASP A 83 -6.51 -4.66 24.17
N THR A 84 -6.38 -3.39 23.84
CA THR A 84 -5.15 -2.62 23.99
C THR A 84 -5.31 -2.04 25.37
N GLU A 85 -5.10 -2.90 26.37
CA GLU A 85 -4.55 -2.45 27.63
C GLU A 85 -3.36 -1.54 27.27
N PRO A 86 -3.35 -0.26 27.69
CA PRO A 86 -2.33 0.70 27.33
C PRO A 86 -1.02 0.30 28.01
N GLY A 87 -0.25 -0.61 27.37
CA GLY A 87 0.98 -1.13 27.95
C GLY A 87 1.50 -2.45 27.40
N LYS A 88 0.79 -3.17 26.54
CA LYS A 88 1.32 -4.42 25.97
C LYS A 88 2.44 -4.10 24.97
N LYS A 89 3.68 -4.11 25.46
CA LYS A 89 4.86 -4.36 24.62
C LYS A 89 4.52 -5.58 23.76
N LEU A 90 4.85 -5.53 22.47
CA LEU A 90 4.85 -6.75 21.65
C LEU A 90 5.79 -7.73 22.38
N ASP A 91 5.20 -8.65 23.15
CA ASP A 91 5.96 -9.67 23.84
C ASP A 91 6.75 -10.40 22.76
N ALA A 92 8.07 -10.52 22.96
CA ALA A 92 8.90 -11.31 22.07
C ALA A 92 8.22 -12.68 21.91
N PRO A 93 8.18 -13.23 20.68
CA PRO A 93 7.56 -14.54 20.47
C PRO A 93 8.15 -15.52 21.49
N ASP A 94 7.30 -16.21 22.24
CA ASP A 94 7.73 -17.17 23.24
C ASP A 94 8.44 -18.34 22.52
N LEU A 95 9.76 -18.29 22.54
CA LEU A 95 10.61 -19.28 21.85
C LEU A 95 10.65 -20.61 22.62
N SER A 96 10.15 -20.66 23.86
CA SER A 96 10.22 -21.85 24.72
C SER A 96 9.25 -22.96 24.31
N THR A 97 8.22 -22.62 23.53
CA THR A 97 7.25 -23.58 23.00
C THR A 97 7.65 -24.16 21.64
N LEU A 98 8.70 -23.63 21.02
CA LEU A 98 9.15 -24.07 19.69
C LEU A 98 10.08 -25.28 19.80
N THR A 99 9.86 -26.24 18.91
CA THR A 99 10.80 -27.32 18.68
C THR A 99 12.10 -26.78 18.05
N VAL A 100 13.18 -27.56 18.14
CA VAL A 100 14.48 -27.19 17.55
C VAL A 100 14.38 -26.95 16.03
N SER A 101 13.55 -27.72 15.33
CA SER A 101 13.30 -27.53 13.89
C SER A 101 12.62 -26.20 13.59
N GLU A 102 11.59 -25.84 14.36
CA GLU A 102 10.88 -24.57 14.16
C GLU A 102 11.77 -23.36 14.48
N LEU A 103 12.67 -23.49 15.47
CA LEU A 103 13.67 -22.46 15.78
C LEU A 103 14.66 -22.26 14.62
N LEU A 104 15.10 -23.35 13.98
CA LEU A 104 15.98 -23.29 12.81
C LEU A 104 15.28 -22.64 11.60
N GLU A 105 14.03 -23.01 11.33
CA GLU A 105 13.23 -22.39 10.26
C GLU A 105 13.00 -20.89 10.51
N LEU A 106 12.68 -20.52 11.76
CA LEU A 106 12.53 -19.12 12.16
C LEU A 106 13.83 -18.35 11.96
N ALA A 107 14.98 -18.90 12.35
CA ALA A 107 16.28 -18.26 12.17
C ALA A 107 16.62 -18.05 10.68
N TRP A 108 16.36 -19.06 9.84
CA TRP A 108 16.57 -18.97 8.39
C TRP A 108 15.66 -17.92 7.74
N SER A 109 14.38 -17.90 8.12
CA SER A 109 13.42 -16.91 7.62
C SER A 109 13.83 -15.48 8.01
N ALA A 110 14.27 -15.28 9.26
CA ALA A 110 14.75 -14.00 9.74
C ALA A 110 16.03 -13.55 9.00
N GLN A 111 16.94 -14.47 8.70
CA GLN A 111 18.15 -14.16 7.92
C GLN A 111 17.80 -13.73 6.49
N THR A 112 16.88 -14.45 5.85
CA THR A 112 16.43 -14.13 4.49
C THR A 112 15.79 -12.74 4.43
N LEU A 113 14.87 -12.44 5.36
CA LEU A 113 14.23 -11.13 5.44
C LEU A 113 15.22 -9.99 5.69
N ARG A 114 16.28 -10.22 6.48
CA ARG A 114 17.35 -9.23 6.68
C ARG A 114 18.08 -8.91 5.37
N LEU A 115 18.45 -9.94 4.60
CA LEU A 115 19.13 -9.75 3.32
C LEU A 115 18.25 -9.02 2.29
N ASP A 116 16.96 -9.34 2.26
CA ASP A 116 16.00 -8.63 1.39
C ASP A 116 15.82 -7.17 1.81
N LEU A 117 15.77 -6.89 3.11
CA LEU A 117 15.69 -5.52 3.63
C LEU A 117 16.95 -4.72 3.25
N GLU A 118 18.14 -5.31 3.38
CA GLU A 118 19.39 -4.67 2.95
C GLU A 118 19.39 -4.38 1.44
N ARG A 119 18.96 -5.35 0.62
CA ARG A 119 18.88 -5.19 -0.83
C ARG A 119 17.93 -4.06 -1.22
N THR A 120 16.72 -4.07 -0.68
CA THR A 120 15.71 -3.03 -0.98
C THR A 120 16.13 -1.66 -0.47
N THR A 121 16.86 -1.59 0.64
CA THR A 121 17.44 -0.34 1.16
C THR A 121 18.49 0.23 0.19
N ARG A 122 19.43 -0.60 -0.28
CA ARG A 122 20.43 -0.19 -1.27
C ARG A 122 19.80 0.27 -2.59
N GLU A 123 18.75 -0.42 -3.03
CA GLU A 123 18.02 -0.05 -4.23
C GLU A 123 17.32 1.31 -4.07
N ARG A 124 16.67 1.55 -2.93
CA ARG A 124 16.07 2.85 -2.59
C ARG A 124 17.11 3.97 -2.60
N GLU A 125 18.27 3.75 -1.98
CA GLU A 125 19.35 4.74 -1.96
C GLU A 125 19.89 5.03 -3.37
N ARG A 126 20.04 4.00 -4.20
CA ARG A 126 20.45 4.16 -5.60
C ARG A 126 19.45 4.99 -6.38
N LEU A 127 18.15 4.67 -6.29
CA LEU A 127 17.09 5.40 -6.96
C LEU A 127 16.99 6.86 -6.47
N ALA A 128 17.17 7.09 -5.18
CA ALA A 128 17.19 8.44 -4.61
C ALA A 128 18.34 9.29 -5.18
N LYS A 129 19.55 8.72 -5.28
CA LYS A 129 20.69 9.38 -5.94
C LYS A 129 20.40 9.70 -7.40
N SER A 130 19.91 8.71 -8.16
CA SER A 130 19.52 8.93 -9.55
C SER A 130 18.48 10.05 -9.69
N LEU A 131 17.44 10.07 -8.85
CA LEU A 131 16.43 11.13 -8.84
C LEU A 131 17.09 12.51 -8.67
N THR A 132 18.01 12.67 -7.71
CA THR A 132 18.70 13.95 -7.50
C THR A 132 19.52 14.39 -8.71
N GLU A 133 20.25 13.48 -9.35
CA GLU A 133 21.02 13.76 -10.58
C GLU A 133 20.12 14.15 -11.75
N TRP A 134 19.01 13.44 -11.96
CA TRP A 134 18.03 13.75 -12.99
C TRP A 134 17.40 15.13 -12.77
N LYS A 135 17.06 15.47 -11.51
CA LYS A 135 16.52 16.78 -11.15
C LYS A 135 17.50 17.91 -11.46
N GLN A 136 18.78 17.72 -11.12
CA GLN A 136 19.82 18.72 -11.40
C GLN A 136 20.02 18.91 -12.92
N ARG A 137 20.03 17.82 -13.69
CA ARG A 137 20.10 17.88 -15.16
C ARG A 137 18.92 18.61 -15.76
N ALA A 138 17.70 18.30 -15.32
CA ALA A 138 16.48 18.96 -15.79
C ALA A 138 16.51 20.48 -15.51
N GLN A 139 16.90 20.88 -14.30
CA GLN A 139 17.05 22.30 -13.96
C GLN A 139 18.09 23.02 -14.81
N THR A 140 19.22 22.36 -15.09
CA THR A 140 20.27 22.90 -15.94
C THR A 140 19.78 23.11 -17.38
N ALA A 141 19.06 22.12 -17.93
CA ALA A 141 18.45 22.20 -19.24
C ALA A 141 17.41 23.34 -19.31
N GLN A 142 16.58 23.47 -18.28
CA GLN A 142 15.58 24.55 -18.19
C GLN A 142 16.24 25.94 -18.18
N ARG A 143 17.33 26.13 -17.43
CA ARG A 143 18.07 27.41 -17.42
C ARG A 143 18.65 27.72 -18.80
N ARG A 144 19.25 26.73 -19.47
CA ARG A 144 19.81 26.90 -20.83
C ARG A 144 18.73 27.29 -21.84
N LEU A 145 17.59 26.58 -21.80
CA LEU A 145 16.45 26.88 -22.68
C LEU A 145 15.92 28.29 -22.44
N SER A 146 15.81 28.71 -21.18
CA SER A 146 15.38 30.08 -20.82
C SER A 146 16.37 31.13 -21.36
N SER A 147 17.67 30.87 -21.30
CA SER A 147 18.68 31.78 -21.87
C SER A 147 18.57 31.89 -23.39
N ILE A 148 18.37 30.77 -24.10
CA ILE A 148 18.18 30.77 -25.56
C ILE A 148 16.92 31.55 -25.93
N GLN A 149 15.81 31.33 -25.21
CA GLN A 149 14.56 32.07 -25.43
C GLN A 149 14.73 33.57 -25.26
N LYS A 150 15.51 34.03 -24.27
CA LYS A 150 15.80 35.46 -24.08
C LYS A 150 16.60 36.06 -25.24
N VAL A 151 17.57 35.32 -25.79
CA VAL A 151 18.37 35.79 -26.94
C VAL A 151 17.53 35.87 -28.21
N LEU A 152 16.58 34.95 -28.37
CA LEU A 152 15.68 34.91 -29.53
C LEU A 152 14.46 35.83 -29.39
N ALA A 153 14.21 36.41 -28.22
CA ALA A 153 13.10 37.31 -28.02
C ALA A 153 13.33 38.61 -28.82
N PRO A 154 12.34 39.07 -29.61
CA PRO A 154 12.48 40.30 -30.38
C PRO A 154 12.67 41.50 -29.44
N VAL A 155 13.64 42.35 -29.75
CA VAL A 155 13.86 43.64 -29.07
C VAL A 155 12.75 44.59 -29.52
N THR A 156 11.70 44.69 -28.71
CA THR A 156 10.65 45.71 -28.82
C THR A 156 10.97 46.91 -27.97
#